data_AF-A0A3M7B3X7-F1
#
_entry.id   AF-A0A3M7B3X7-F1
#
_cell.length_a   1.000
_cell.length_b   1.000
_cell.length_c   1.000
_cell.angle_alpha   90.00
_cell.angle_beta   90.00
_cell.angle_gamma   90.00
#
_symmetry.space_group_name_H-M   'P 1'
#
loop_
_entity.id
_entity.type
_entity.pdbx_description
1 polymer ?
#
loop_
_entity_poly.entity_id
_entity_poly.type
_entity_poly.pdbx_seq_one_letter_code
_entity_poly.pdbx_strand_id
1 'polypeptide(L)'
;MTGLTRDYPWAKSPLVAAAPMRLIALSRLATEVSKAGGLGFVGAGSDVSTLESELEAVKKAQTDSPALSQIHDVLPVGVGFLLWAGEELLKKSLPILEKYKPAAVWLFAPNHADQLAQWTKETRRVTNGQSKIWIQVGTAADAIEATKLCQPEVLVVQGSDAGGHGLEKCAGLISLLPEVDDGVAAFAKQHGITKPALVAAGGIMDGRGTAAAVALGASGVVLGTRYLASYEANIAKGYQDAVLNAADGGVTTAR
;
A
#
# COMPACT_ATOMS: atom_id res chain seq x y z
N MET A 1 19.83 -8.97 3.89
CA MET A 1 18.61 -8.19 4.24
C MET A 1 17.81 -8.01 2.97
N THR A 2 16.50 -8.25 3.00
CA THR A 2 15.59 -7.97 1.87
C THR A 2 15.53 -6.47 1.60
N GLY A 3 15.17 -6.05 0.37
CA GLY A 3 15.06 -4.62 0.02
C GLY A 3 14.14 -3.84 0.97
N LEU A 4 13.04 -4.46 1.41
CA LEU A 4 12.06 -3.84 2.31
C LEU A 4 12.63 -3.46 3.68
N THR A 5 13.50 -4.27 4.29
CA THR A 5 14.07 -3.93 5.62
C THR A 5 15.01 -2.72 5.53
N ARG A 6 15.71 -2.55 4.39
CA ARG A 6 16.52 -1.36 4.15
C ARG A 6 15.63 -0.14 3.95
N ASP A 7 14.55 -0.29 3.17
CA ASP A 7 13.69 0.82 2.80
C ASP A 7 12.75 1.26 3.96
N TYR A 8 12.41 0.35 4.88
CA TYR A 8 11.57 0.60 6.06
C TYR A 8 12.23 0.04 7.34
N PRO A 9 13.25 0.71 7.89
CA PRO A 9 14.08 0.17 8.98
C PRO A 9 13.35 -0.02 10.32
N TRP A 10 12.19 0.59 10.53
CA TRP A 10 11.35 0.36 11.72
C TRP A 10 10.44 -0.86 11.58
N ALA A 11 10.23 -1.35 10.35
CA ALA A 11 9.29 -2.42 10.08
C ALA A 11 9.91 -3.80 10.36
N LYS A 12 9.09 -4.69 10.94
CA LYS A 12 9.43 -6.09 11.17
C LYS A 12 9.20 -6.92 9.91
N SER A 13 9.86 -8.08 9.85
CA SER A 13 9.67 -9.06 8.77
C SER A 13 8.79 -10.23 9.24
N PRO A 14 7.87 -10.74 8.41
CA PRO A 14 7.46 -10.21 7.11
C PRO A 14 6.77 -8.84 7.26
N LEU A 15 6.85 -7.99 6.23
CA LEU A 15 6.23 -6.67 6.29
C LEU A 15 4.72 -6.80 6.41
N VAL A 16 4.11 -6.14 7.39
CA VAL A 16 2.65 -6.02 7.51
C VAL A 16 2.25 -4.57 7.26
N ALA A 17 1.53 -4.33 6.18
CA ALA A 17 1.05 -3.01 5.80
C ALA A 17 -0.46 -2.85 6.08
N ALA A 18 -0.86 -1.65 6.46
CA ALA A 18 -2.28 -1.26 6.47
C ALA A 18 -2.64 -0.59 5.15
N ALA A 19 -3.68 -1.08 4.48
CA ALA A 19 -4.10 -0.53 3.20
C ALA A 19 -4.49 0.96 3.30
N PRO A 20 -4.23 1.79 2.27
CA PRO A 20 -4.76 3.14 2.19
C PRO A 20 -6.29 3.12 1.96
N MET A 21 -7.05 3.05 3.04
CA MET A 21 -8.51 3.05 3.00
C MET A 21 -9.03 4.47 3.13
N ARG A 22 -9.59 5.03 2.04
CA ARG A 22 -10.12 6.41 2.02
C ARG A 22 -11.12 6.62 3.17
N LEU A 23 -11.00 7.75 3.86
CA LEU A 23 -11.77 8.15 5.04
C LEU A 23 -11.58 7.28 6.30
N ILE A 24 -10.93 6.12 6.21
CA ILE A 24 -10.77 5.18 7.32
C ILE A 24 -9.32 5.19 7.84
N ALA A 25 -8.37 5.02 6.94
CA ALA A 25 -6.95 5.03 7.23
C ALA A 25 -6.43 6.47 7.18
N LEU A 26 -6.58 7.16 8.31
CA LEU A 26 -6.07 8.51 8.53
C LEU A 26 -4.73 8.46 9.31
N SER A 27 -4.21 9.61 9.71
CA SER A 27 -2.94 9.75 10.45
C SER A 27 -2.83 8.82 11.65
N ARG A 28 -3.90 8.69 12.46
CA ARG A 28 -3.91 7.85 13.66
C ARG A 28 -3.63 6.38 13.33
N LEU A 29 -4.42 5.78 12.44
CA LEU A 29 -4.22 4.37 12.05
C LEU A 29 -2.84 4.17 11.41
N ALA A 30 -2.46 5.05 10.47
CA ALA A 30 -1.19 4.91 9.76
C ALA A 30 0.02 4.98 10.71
N THR A 31 -0.02 5.89 11.69
CA THR A 31 1.06 6.05 12.67
C THR A 31 1.15 4.86 13.60
N GLU A 32 0.02 4.42 14.19
CA GLU A 32 0.04 3.31 15.16
C GLU A 32 0.47 1.98 14.54
N VAL A 33 0.10 1.73 13.28
CA VAL A 33 0.62 0.56 12.53
C VAL A 33 2.14 0.64 12.39
N SER A 34 2.67 1.82 12.09
CA SER A 34 4.11 2.02 11.92
C SER A 34 4.86 1.90 13.25
N LYS A 35 4.30 2.42 14.35
CA LYS A 35 4.83 2.22 15.72
C LYS A 35 4.86 0.75 16.12
N ALA A 36 3.89 -0.04 15.69
CA ALA A 36 3.82 -1.48 15.96
C ALA A 36 4.86 -2.31 15.18
N GLY A 37 5.59 -1.68 14.24
CA GLY A 37 6.56 -2.33 13.37
C GLY A 37 5.96 -2.81 12.04
N GLY A 38 4.82 -2.26 11.62
CA GLY A 38 4.30 -2.40 10.27
C GLY A 38 4.60 -1.18 9.40
N LEU A 39 3.88 -1.05 8.28
CA LEU A 39 3.84 0.17 7.48
C LEU A 39 2.39 0.64 7.30
N GLY A 40 2.03 1.72 7.97
CA GLY A 40 0.70 2.31 7.82
C GLY A 40 0.63 3.25 6.63
N PHE A 41 -0.53 3.31 5.96
CA PHE A 41 -0.79 4.25 4.87
C PHE A 41 -1.94 5.19 5.19
N VAL A 42 -1.76 6.47 4.89
CA VAL A 42 -2.86 7.45 4.84
C VAL A 42 -3.58 7.32 3.50
N GLY A 43 -4.90 7.12 3.54
CA GLY A 43 -5.74 7.00 2.34
C GLY A 43 -6.21 8.36 1.81
N ALA A 44 -5.35 9.07 1.06
CA ALA A 44 -5.75 10.29 0.37
C ALA A 44 -6.84 10.01 -0.69
N GLY A 45 -6.70 8.91 -1.42
CA GLY A 45 -7.67 8.51 -2.44
C GLY A 45 -7.70 9.50 -3.59
N SER A 46 -8.87 10.07 -3.87
CA SER A 46 -9.11 10.98 -5.01
C SER A 46 -9.18 12.47 -4.60
N ASP A 47 -8.93 12.81 -3.34
CA ASP A 47 -8.95 14.18 -2.82
C ASP A 47 -7.88 14.36 -1.75
N VAL A 48 -7.04 15.38 -1.91
CA VAL A 48 -5.92 15.69 -1.01
C VAL A 48 -6.19 16.90 -0.12
N SER A 49 -7.41 17.41 -0.08
CA SER A 49 -7.81 18.58 0.71
C SER A 49 -7.43 18.47 2.19
N THR A 50 -7.45 17.28 2.76
CA THR A 50 -7.07 17.01 4.17
C THR A 50 -5.68 16.39 4.32
N LEU A 51 -4.99 16.05 3.23
CA LEU A 51 -3.76 15.26 3.29
C LEU A 51 -2.66 15.98 4.08
N GLU A 52 -2.48 17.28 3.86
CA GLU A 52 -1.45 18.06 4.56
C GLU A 52 -1.66 18.04 6.08
N SER A 53 -2.91 18.22 6.56
CA SER A 53 -3.20 18.13 7.99
C SER A 53 -2.97 16.75 8.57
N GLU A 54 -3.25 15.69 7.81
CA GLU A 54 -2.98 14.31 8.24
C GLU A 54 -1.47 14.06 8.36
N LEU A 55 -0.65 14.52 7.40
CA LEU A 55 0.80 14.31 7.46
C LEU A 55 1.47 15.15 8.56
N GLU A 56 0.95 16.34 8.87
CA GLU A 56 1.40 17.12 10.03
C GLU A 56 1.09 16.39 11.34
N ALA A 57 -0.10 15.78 11.45
CA ALA A 57 -0.46 14.96 12.61
C ALA A 57 0.45 13.73 12.76
N VAL A 58 0.80 13.05 11.66
CA VAL A 58 1.78 11.96 11.67
C VAL A 58 3.15 12.45 12.14
N LYS A 59 3.63 13.59 11.63
CA LYS A 59 4.94 14.16 11.99
C LYS A 59 5.03 14.50 13.48
N LYS A 60 3.95 15.05 14.04
CA LYS A 60 3.84 15.27 15.49
C LYS A 60 3.91 13.94 16.24
N ALA A 61 3.08 12.97 15.87
CA ALA A 61 3.03 11.66 16.53
C ALA A 61 4.32 10.83 16.38
N GLN A 62 5.09 11.05 15.32
CA GLN A 62 6.43 10.49 15.14
C GLN A 62 7.41 11.05 16.17
N THR A 63 7.41 12.37 16.38
CA THR A 63 8.32 13.05 17.32
C THR A 63 8.13 12.53 18.75
N ASP A 64 6.89 12.23 19.13
CA ASP A 64 6.53 11.72 20.45
C ASP A 64 6.77 10.21 20.62
N SER A 65 7.28 9.51 19.60
CA SER A 65 7.38 8.05 19.56
C SER A 65 8.82 7.55 19.61
N PRO A 66 9.25 6.86 20.68
CA PRO A 66 10.58 6.25 20.73
C PRO A 66 10.85 5.23 19.62
N ALA A 67 9.80 4.66 19.03
CA ALA A 67 9.91 3.68 17.94
C ALA A 67 10.16 4.32 16.58
N LEU A 68 9.83 5.61 16.40
CA LEU A 68 9.86 6.29 15.10
C LEU A 68 10.66 7.61 15.12
N SER A 69 11.01 8.14 16.29
CA SER A 69 11.69 9.43 16.46
C SER A 69 13.08 9.44 15.83
N GLN A 70 13.70 8.29 15.65
CA GLN A 70 15.01 8.11 15.01
C GLN A 70 14.96 8.06 13.47
N ILE A 71 13.76 8.08 12.88
CA ILE A 71 13.58 8.10 11.42
C ILE A 71 13.55 9.56 10.97
N HIS A 72 14.49 9.99 10.13
CA HIS A 72 14.62 11.41 9.75
C HIS A 72 14.51 11.67 8.25
N ASP A 73 14.85 10.69 7.42
CA ASP A 73 14.91 10.86 5.96
C ASP A 73 13.51 10.90 5.32
N VAL A 74 12.55 10.22 5.94
CA VAL A 74 11.17 10.10 5.48
C VAL A 74 10.20 10.18 6.65
N LEU A 75 8.97 10.60 6.37
CA LEU A 75 7.86 10.42 7.30
C LEU A 75 7.48 8.92 7.31
N PRO A 76 7.44 8.23 8.46
CA PRO A 76 7.38 6.76 8.54
C PRO A 76 5.97 6.19 8.32
N VAL A 77 5.28 6.70 7.30
CA VAL A 77 4.00 6.22 6.78
C VAL A 77 4.02 6.31 5.27
N GLY A 78 3.14 5.58 4.60
CA GLY A 78 2.86 5.79 3.19
C GLY A 78 1.62 6.65 2.94
N VAL A 79 1.41 7.04 1.68
CA VAL A 79 0.18 7.70 1.22
C VAL A 79 -0.35 7.01 -0.03
N GLY A 80 -1.64 6.70 -0.06
CA GLY A 80 -2.29 6.07 -1.20
C GLY A 80 -3.19 7.00 -2.01
N PHE A 81 -3.06 6.91 -3.34
CA PHE A 81 -3.75 7.74 -4.32
C PHE A 81 -4.53 6.91 -5.33
N LEU A 82 -5.66 7.47 -5.76
CA LEU A 82 -6.54 6.91 -6.79
C LEU A 82 -6.42 7.74 -8.07
N LEU A 83 -5.71 7.21 -9.07
CA LEU A 83 -5.19 7.97 -10.21
C LEU A 83 -6.28 8.37 -11.22
N TRP A 84 -7.44 7.72 -11.17
CA TRP A 84 -8.62 8.10 -11.97
C TRP A 84 -9.11 9.53 -11.70
N ALA A 85 -8.71 10.13 -10.58
CA ALA A 85 -8.95 11.55 -10.26
C ALA A 85 -8.18 12.55 -11.16
N GLY A 86 -7.27 12.05 -12.02
CA GLY A 86 -6.64 12.84 -13.07
C GLY A 86 -5.48 13.73 -12.62
N GLU A 87 -5.04 14.59 -13.54
CA GLU A 87 -3.82 15.39 -13.40
C GLU A 87 -3.88 16.41 -12.25
N GLU A 88 -5.06 16.94 -11.95
CA GLU A 88 -5.24 17.91 -10.86
C GLU A 88 -4.94 17.30 -9.49
N LEU A 89 -5.22 16.01 -9.30
CA LEU A 89 -4.82 15.30 -8.08
C LEU A 89 -3.29 15.29 -7.96
N LEU A 90 -2.57 14.96 -9.05
CA LEU A 90 -1.12 14.94 -9.06
C LEU A 90 -0.55 16.33 -8.72
N LYS A 91 -0.99 17.38 -9.42
CA LYS A 91 -0.51 18.75 -9.20
C LYS A 91 -0.66 19.21 -7.75
N LYS A 92 -1.79 18.89 -7.11
CA LYS A 92 -2.03 19.22 -5.70
C LYS A 92 -1.24 18.35 -4.72
N SER A 93 -0.91 17.12 -5.11
CA SER A 93 -0.17 16.18 -4.26
C SER A 93 1.33 16.49 -4.21
N LEU A 94 1.92 16.94 -5.31
CA LEU A 94 3.38 17.11 -5.42
C LEU A 94 4.00 18.04 -4.36
N PRO A 95 3.47 19.25 -4.07
CA PRO A 95 4.02 20.10 -3.02
C PRO A 95 3.95 19.45 -1.62
N ILE A 96 2.91 18.66 -1.36
CA ILE A 96 2.73 17.95 -0.10
C ILE A 96 3.76 16.82 0.01
N LEU A 97 3.94 16.04 -1.06
CA LEU A 97 4.95 14.97 -1.12
C LEU A 97 6.38 15.53 -0.96
N GLU A 98 6.68 16.68 -1.58
CA GLU A 98 7.97 17.37 -1.44
C GLU A 98 8.26 17.76 0.01
N LYS A 99 7.25 18.33 0.69
CA LYS A 99 7.36 18.84 2.06
C LYS A 99 7.51 17.71 3.09
N TYR A 100 6.68 16.67 3.00
CA TYR A 100 6.59 15.64 4.04
C TYR A 100 7.35 14.36 3.73
N LYS A 101 7.59 14.05 2.45
CA LYS A 101 8.34 12.87 1.99
C LYS A 101 7.91 11.58 2.71
N PRO A 102 6.65 11.13 2.53
CA PRO A 102 6.21 9.86 3.10
C PRO A 102 7.09 8.72 2.61
N ALA A 103 7.33 7.72 3.45
CA ALA A 103 8.21 6.59 3.12
C ALA A 103 7.77 5.83 1.87
N ALA A 104 6.47 5.82 1.57
CA ALA A 104 5.91 5.18 0.40
C ALA A 104 4.80 6.02 -0.25
N VAL A 105 4.72 5.95 -1.58
CA VAL A 105 3.60 6.47 -2.38
C VAL A 105 2.96 5.28 -3.10
N TRP A 106 1.70 5.03 -2.79
CA TRP A 106 0.91 3.93 -3.33
C TRP A 106 -0.02 4.42 -4.42
N LEU A 107 0.15 3.87 -5.62
CA LEU A 107 -0.59 4.22 -6.83
C LEU A 107 -1.57 3.10 -7.20
N PHE A 108 -2.83 3.46 -7.41
CA PHE A 108 -3.86 2.52 -7.84
C PHE A 108 -4.89 3.17 -8.78
N ALA A 109 -5.56 2.32 -9.57
CA ALA A 109 -6.67 2.66 -10.47
C ALA A 109 -6.38 3.85 -11.40
N PRO A 110 -5.35 3.76 -12.26
CA PRO A 110 -5.17 4.73 -13.33
C PRO A 110 -6.26 4.58 -14.41
N ASN A 111 -6.62 5.68 -15.06
CA ASN A 111 -7.40 5.66 -16.31
C ASN A 111 -6.57 5.12 -17.48
N HIS A 112 -5.26 5.41 -17.48
CA HIS A 112 -4.30 5.01 -18.50
C HIS A 112 -2.93 4.68 -17.88
N ALA A 113 -2.23 3.68 -18.41
CA ALA A 113 -0.98 3.18 -17.82
C ALA A 113 0.14 4.24 -17.72
N ASP A 114 0.16 5.24 -18.61
CA ASP A 114 1.11 6.36 -18.59
C ASP A 114 0.99 7.23 -17.33
N GLN A 115 -0.17 7.26 -16.68
CA GLN A 115 -0.34 7.95 -15.40
C GLN A 115 0.55 7.34 -14.30
N LEU A 116 0.75 6.01 -14.29
CA LEU A 116 1.67 5.37 -13.34
C LEU A 116 3.11 5.86 -13.55
N ALA A 117 3.54 5.97 -14.81
CA ALA A 117 4.86 6.46 -15.16
C ALA A 117 5.04 7.94 -14.77
N GLN A 118 4.03 8.78 -15.03
CA GLN A 118 4.05 10.19 -14.65
C GLN A 118 4.14 10.37 -13.14
N TRP A 119 3.27 9.70 -12.37
CA TRP A 119 3.28 9.74 -10.91
C TRP A 119 4.60 9.24 -10.34
N THR A 120 5.13 8.14 -10.88
CA THR A 120 6.43 7.59 -10.45
C THR A 120 7.56 8.59 -10.67
N LYS A 121 7.65 9.18 -11.87
CA LYS A 121 8.67 10.17 -12.22
C LYS A 121 8.60 11.40 -11.33
N GLU A 122 7.42 11.99 -11.19
CA GLU A 122 7.24 13.24 -10.45
C GLU A 122 7.40 13.03 -8.94
N THR A 123 6.93 11.91 -8.39
CA THR A 123 7.16 11.54 -6.98
C THR A 123 8.65 11.41 -6.70
N ARG A 124 9.39 10.66 -7.53
CA ARG A 124 10.85 10.51 -7.38
C ARG A 124 11.55 11.86 -7.49
N ARG A 125 11.11 12.74 -8.39
CA ARG A 125 11.66 14.10 -8.55
C ARG A 125 11.49 14.93 -7.30
N VAL A 126 10.28 15.04 -6.74
CA VAL A 126 10.01 15.95 -5.61
C VAL A 126 10.48 15.37 -4.27
N THR A 127 10.60 14.05 -4.15
CA THR A 127 11.05 13.39 -2.92
C THR A 127 12.56 13.08 -2.92
N ASN A 128 13.26 13.40 -4.01
CA ASN A 128 14.64 12.99 -4.29
C ASN A 128 14.86 11.47 -4.19
N GLY A 129 13.87 10.69 -4.64
CA GLY A 129 13.91 9.22 -4.62
C GLY A 129 13.83 8.57 -3.24
N GLN A 130 13.53 9.34 -2.19
CA GLN A 130 13.40 8.82 -0.82
C GLN A 130 12.09 8.05 -0.64
N SER A 131 10.99 8.57 -1.15
CA SER A 131 9.71 7.86 -1.16
C SER A 131 9.73 6.70 -2.14
N LYS A 132 9.39 5.50 -1.65
CA LYS A 132 9.31 4.30 -2.48
C LYS A 132 7.97 4.21 -3.20
N ILE A 133 7.98 3.68 -4.41
CA ILE A 133 6.80 3.54 -5.25
C ILE A 133 6.19 2.16 -5.03
N TRP A 134 4.93 2.16 -4.60
CA TRP A 134 4.07 0.99 -4.49
C TRP A 134 3.02 1.07 -5.59
N ILE A 135 2.86 0.01 -6.39
CA ILE A 135 1.82 -0.06 -7.41
C ILE A 135 0.96 -1.28 -7.15
N GLN A 136 -0.36 -1.07 -7.07
CA GLN A 136 -1.31 -2.16 -6.90
C GLN A 136 -1.79 -2.70 -8.25
N VAL A 137 -1.78 -4.02 -8.37
CA VAL A 137 -2.06 -4.78 -9.60
C VAL A 137 -2.94 -5.99 -9.27
N GLY A 138 -3.65 -6.51 -10.27
CA GLY A 138 -4.55 -7.68 -10.11
C GLY A 138 -4.40 -8.74 -11.19
N THR A 139 -3.45 -8.56 -12.10
CA THR A 139 -3.10 -9.54 -13.14
C THR A 139 -1.58 -9.57 -13.33
N ALA A 140 -1.05 -10.69 -13.84
CA ALA A 140 0.35 -10.80 -14.22
C ALA A 140 0.74 -9.81 -15.34
N ALA A 141 -0.19 -9.52 -16.27
CA ALA A 141 0.03 -8.55 -17.34
C ALA A 141 0.22 -7.13 -16.76
N ASP A 142 -0.66 -6.69 -15.86
CA ASP A 142 -0.55 -5.38 -15.22
C ASP A 142 0.75 -5.28 -14.38
N ALA A 143 1.12 -6.37 -13.70
CA ALA A 143 2.37 -6.43 -12.93
C ALA A 143 3.62 -6.25 -13.80
N ILE A 144 3.66 -6.92 -14.95
CA ILE A 144 4.75 -6.79 -15.93
C ILE A 144 4.76 -5.38 -16.54
N GLU A 145 3.60 -4.85 -16.92
CA GLU A 145 3.48 -3.51 -17.49
C GLU A 145 3.92 -2.42 -16.50
N ALA A 146 3.44 -2.49 -15.25
CA ALA A 146 3.86 -1.58 -14.18
C ALA A 146 5.38 -1.70 -13.91
N THR A 147 5.93 -2.91 -13.91
CA THR A 147 7.38 -3.12 -13.76
C THR A 147 8.16 -2.49 -14.90
N LYS A 148 7.70 -2.68 -16.15
CA LYS A 148 8.31 -2.10 -17.35
C LYS A 148 8.30 -0.57 -17.32
N LEU A 149 7.17 0.02 -16.99
CA LEU A 149 6.96 1.47 -17.06
C LEU A 149 7.59 2.22 -15.88
N CYS A 150 7.56 1.63 -14.69
CA CYS A 150 7.83 2.37 -13.45
C CYS A 150 9.04 1.83 -12.68
N GLN A 151 9.39 0.55 -12.84
CA GLN A 151 10.33 -0.17 -11.98
C GLN A 151 10.07 0.15 -10.49
N PRO A 152 8.85 -0.13 -9.99
CA PRO A 152 8.50 0.21 -8.61
C PRO A 152 9.33 -0.61 -7.63
N GLU A 153 9.47 -0.15 -6.39
CA GLU A 153 10.10 -0.96 -5.35
C GLU A 153 9.17 -2.07 -4.85
N VAL A 154 7.85 -1.83 -4.91
CA VAL A 154 6.83 -2.77 -4.45
C VAL A 154 5.68 -2.91 -5.46
N LEU A 155 5.30 -4.15 -5.75
CA LEU A 155 4.01 -4.48 -6.35
C LEU A 155 3.09 -5.04 -5.26
N VAL A 156 1.91 -4.43 -5.13
CA VAL A 156 0.84 -4.96 -4.29
C VAL A 156 -0.07 -5.83 -5.14
N VAL A 157 0.01 -7.14 -4.93
CA VAL A 157 -0.76 -8.12 -5.68
C VAL A 157 -2.09 -8.32 -4.96
N GLN A 158 -3.15 -7.70 -5.49
CA GLN A 158 -4.49 -7.75 -4.91
C GLN A 158 -5.32 -8.83 -5.57
N GLY A 159 -5.62 -9.90 -4.83
CA GLY A 159 -6.57 -10.94 -5.24
C GLY A 159 -8.02 -10.47 -5.16
N SER A 160 -8.93 -11.23 -5.79
CA SER A 160 -10.38 -10.99 -5.74
C SER A 160 -10.99 -11.08 -4.33
N ASP A 161 -10.24 -11.63 -3.37
CA ASP A 161 -10.62 -11.77 -1.96
C ASP A 161 -10.51 -10.44 -1.16
N ALA A 162 -10.05 -9.36 -1.80
CA ALA A 162 -9.93 -8.05 -1.17
C ALA A 162 -11.26 -7.28 -1.21
N GLY A 163 -11.57 -6.56 -0.12
CA GLY A 163 -12.68 -5.62 -0.10
C GLY A 163 -12.38 -4.30 -0.83
N GLY A 164 -13.44 -3.51 -1.07
CA GLY A 164 -13.35 -2.20 -1.70
C GLY A 164 -13.32 -2.27 -3.24
N HIS A 165 -12.83 -1.20 -3.87
CA HIS A 165 -12.69 -1.15 -5.32
C HIS A 165 -11.59 -2.11 -5.77
N GLY A 166 -11.98 -3.33 -6.15
CA GLY A 166 -11.10 -4.31 -6.76
C GLY A 166 -11.11 -4.22 -8.29
N LEU A 167 -10.12 -4.82 -8.94
CA LEU A 167 -10.03 -4.88 -10.40
C LEU A 167 -11.06 -5.87 -10.95
N GLU A 168 -11.96 -5.42 -11.83
CA GLU A 168 -13.07 -6.22 -12.39
C GLU A 168 -12.65 -7.67 -12.72
N LYS A 169 -11.54 -7.83 -13.43
CA LYS A 169 -10.90 -9.12 -13.74
C LYS A 169 -9.72 -9.36 -12.82
N CYS A 170 -9.85 -10.31 -11.90
CA CYS A 170 -8.80 -10.73 -10.99
C CYS A 170 -9.09 -12.14 -10.45
N ALA A 171 -8.05 -12.96 -10.24
CA ALA A 171 -8.17 -14.26 -9.60
C ALA A 171 -8.05 -14.15 -8.07
N GLY A 172 -8.42 -15.21 -7.34
CA GLY A 172 -8.14 -15.30 -5.91
C GLY A 172 -6.63 -15.26 -5.64
N LEU A 173 -6.25 -14.73 -4.48
CA LEU A 173 -4.86 -14.43 -4.14
C LEU A 173 -3.95 -15.67 -4.22
N ILE A 174 -4.47 -16.85 -3.84
CA ILE A 174 -3.71 -18.11 -3.87
C ILE A 174 -3.18 -18.43 -5.27
N SER A 175 -3.97 -18.20 -6.31
CA SER A 175 -3.58 -18.47 -7.69
C SER A 175 -2.84 -17.29 -8.32
N LEU A 176 -3.29 -16.07 -8.03
CA LEU A 176 -2.74 -14.86 -8.65
C LEU A 176 -1.29 -14.60 -8.23
N LEU A 177 -0.97 -14.74 -6.94
CA LEU A 177 0.34 -14.37 -6.40
C LEU A 177 1.51 -15.13 -7.05
N PRO A 178 1.51 -16.47 -7.14
CA PRO A 178 2.60 -17.19 -7.79
C PRO A 178 2.70 -16.90 -9.30
N GLU A 179 1.57 -16.73 -10.00
CA GLU A 179 1.56 -16.36 -11.43
C GLU A 179 2.24 -15.01 -11.66
N VAL A 180 1.92 -14.01 -10.84
CA VAL A 180 2.58 -12.70 -10.88
C VAL A 180 4.07 -12.82 -10.54
N ASP A 181 4.42 -13.62 -9.53
CA ASP A 181 5.81 -13.78 -9.08
C ASP A 181 6.71 -14.37 -10.16
N ASP A 182 6.25 -15.41 -10.84
CA ASP A 182 6.95 -16.06 -11.95
C ASP A 182 7.07 -15.12 -13.15
N GLY A 183 5.96 -14.46 -13.54
CA GLY A 183 5.94 -13.55 -14.68
C GLY A 183 6.88 -12.36 -14.51
N VAL A 184 6.83 -11.72 -13.34
CA VAL A 184 7.69 -10.57 -13.03
C VAL A 184 9.16 -11.01 -12.86
N ALA A 185 9.43 -12.18 -12.28
CA ALA A 185 10.79 -12.71 -12.19
C ALA A 185 11.40 -12.98 -13.56
N ALA A 186 10.64 -13.61 -14.46
CA ALA A 186 11.07 -13.87 -15.84
C ALA A 186 11.36 -12.56 -16.58
N PHE A 187 10.44 -11.59 -16.50
CA PHE A 187 10.62 -10.27 -17.10
C PHE A 187 11.85 -9.55 -16.55
N ALA A 188 12.00 -9.47 -15.22
CA ALA A 188 13.12 -8.77 -14.59
C ALA A 188 14.47 -9.38 -14.99
N LYS A 189 14.56 -10.71 -15.02
CA LYS A 189 15.75 -11.44 -15.47
C LYS A 189 16.06 -11.17 -16.94
N GLN A 190 15.05 -11.23 -17.81
CA GLN A 190 15.21 -10.98 -19.25
C GLN A 190 15.71 -9.56 -19.54
N HIS A 191 15.28 -8.57 -18.76
CA HIS A 191 15.60 -7.16 -18.97
C HIS A 191 16.73 -6.63 -18.08
N GLY A 192 17.33 -7.47 -17.23
CA GLY A 192 18.45 -7.06 -16.35
C GLY A 192 18.06 -6.01 -15.30
N ILE A 193 16.79 -5.97 -14.90
CA ILE A 193 16.30 -5.03 -13.87
C ILE A 193 16.07 -5.76 -12.53
N THR A 194 15.94 -4.98 -11.47
CA THR A 194 15.63 -5.54 -10.15
C THR A 194 14.16 -5.93 -10.09
N LYS A 195 13.88 -7.17 -9.65
CA LYS A 195 12.51 -7.62 -9.38
C LYS A 195 11.92 -6.83 -8.20
N PRO A 196 10.73 -6.21 -8.35
CA PRO A 196 10.05 -5.55 -7.23
C PRO A 196 9.70 -6.55 -6.12
N ALA A 197 9.63 -6.08 -4.88
CA ALA A 197 9.10 -6.91 -3.80
C ALA A 197 7.58 -7.09 -4.00
N LEU A 198 7.09 -8.32 -3.87
CA LEU A 198 5.66 -8.58 -3.90
C LEU A 198 5.07 -8.51 -2.50
N VAL A 199 3.96 -7.78 -2.36
CA VAL A 199 3.18 -7.70 -1.12
C VAL A 199 1.76 -8.17 -1.42
N ALA A 200 1.31 -9.19 -0.70
CA ALA A 200 0.05 -9.86 -0.96
C ALA A 200 -1.14 -9.13 -0.31
N ALA A 201 -2.24 -8.94 -1.03
CA ALA A 201 -3.45 -8.28 -0.54
C ALA A 201 -4.72 -9.05 -0.90
N GLY A 202 -5.65 -9.15 0.05
CA GLY A 202 -6.96 -9.82 -0.11
C GLY A 202 -7.04 -11.14 0.65
N GLY A 203 -8.15 -11.35 1.39
CA GLY A 203 -8.38 -12.59 2.16
C GLY A 203 -7.47 -12.83 3.38
N ILE A 204 -6.51 -11.95 3.68
CA ILE A 204 -5.56 -12.12 4.79
C ILE A 204 -6.07 -11.42 6.06
N MET A 205 -6.21 -12.15 7.16
CA MET A 205 -6.77 -11.64 8.42
C MET A 205 -5.91 -11.93 9.66
N ASP A 206 -5.01 -12.91 9.60
CA ASP A 206 -4.14 -13.34 10.70
C ASP A 206 -2.87 -14.03 10.18
N GLY A 207 -2.06 -14.53 11.12
CA GLY A 207 -0.77 -15.16 10.83
C GLY A 207 -0.84 -16.38 9.91
N ARG A 208 -1.97 -17.08 9.79
CA ARG A 208 -2.11 -18.21 8.86
C ARG A 208 -2.12 -17.72 7.42
N GLY A 209 -2.93 -16.70 7.14
CA GLY A 209 -2.95 -16.04 5.83
C GLY A 209 -1.61 -15.41 5.50
N THR A 210 -0.95 -14.80 6.49
CA THR A 210 0.41 -14.27 6.32
C THR A 210 1.42 -15.37 5.96
N ALA A 211 1.43 -16.48 6.68
CA ALA A 211 2.31 -17.60 6.40
C ALA A 211 2.08 -18.19 5.01
N ALA A 212 0.81 -18.36 4.61
CA ALA A 212 0.45 -18.82 3.27
C ALA A 212 0.95 -17.87 2.18
N ALA A 213 0.74 -16.55 2.33
CA ALA A 213 1.21 -15.55 1.36
C ALA A 213 2.75 -15.54 1.23
N VAL A 214 3.47 -15.66 2.36
CA VAL A 214 4.94 -15.75 2.34
C VAL A 214 5.41 -17.04 1.66
N ALA A 215 4.73 -18.17 1.92
CA ALA A 215 5.03 -19.43 1.24
C ALA A 215 4.80 -19.37 -0.28
N LEU A 216 3.87 -18.53 -0.73
CA LEU A 216 3.59 -18.25 -2.15
C LEU A 216 4.56 -17.23 -2.78
N GLY A 217 5.54 -16.70 -2.04
CA GLY A 217 6.57 -15.79 -2.55
C GLY A 217 6.43 -14.32 -2.13
N ALA A 218 5.42 -13.96 -1.32
CA ALA A 218 5.29 -12.59 -0.86
C ALA A 218 6.38 -12.20 0.16
N SER A 219 6.89 -10.98 0.03
CA SER A 219 7.81 -10.35 1.00
C SER A 219 7.08 -9.67 2.17
N GLY A 220 5.76 -9.60 2.09
CA GLY A 220 4.89 -9.00 3.08
C GLY A 220 3.42 -9.13 2.72
N VAL A 221 2.55 -8.59 3.56
CA VAL A 221 1.10 -8.61 3.36
C VAL A 221 0.48 -7.25 3.61
N VAL A 222 -0.66 -7.00 2.98
CA VAL A 222 -1.52 -5.85 3.21
C VAL A 222 -2.82 -6.34 3.84
N LEU A 223 -3.19 -5.72 4.94
CA LEU A 223 -4.47 -5.95 5.58
C LEU A 223 -5.35 -4.70 5.38
N GLY A 224 -6.59 -4.91 4.95
CA GLY A 224 -7.63 -3.87 4.86
C GLY A 224 -8.70 -4.10 5.92
N THR A 225 -9.60 -5.05 5.64
CA THR A 225 -10.71 -5.43 6.53
C THR A 225 -10.29 -5.67 7.98
N ARG A 226 -9.14 -6.31 8.21
CA ARG A 226 -8.63 -6.55 9.58
C ARG A 226 -8.43 -5.26 10.37
N TYR A 227 -7.97 -4.18 9.74
CA TYR A 227 -7.76 -2.90 10.41
C TYR A 227 -9.05 -2.12 10.64
N LEU A 228 -10.17 -2.46 9.97
CA LEU A 228 -11.48 -1.88 10.29
C LEU A 228 -11.91 -2.20 11.73
N ALA A 229 -11.43 -3.33 12.28
CA ALA A 229 -11.68 -3.76 13.65
C ALA A 229 -10.75 -3.10 14.69
N SER A 230 -9.81 -2.24 14.28
CA SER A 230 -8.88 -1.56 15.19
C SER A 230 -9.52 -0.34 15.87
N TYR A 231 -8.97 0.09 17.01
CA TYR A 231 -9.45 1.28 17.73
C TYR A 231 -9.01 2.58 17.07
N GLU A 232 -8.00 2.51 16.21
CA GLU A 232 -7.34 3.61 15.53
C GLU A 232 -7.98 3.97 14.20
N ALA A 233 -8.76 3.05 13.61
CA ALA A 233 -9.48 3.27 12.37
C ALA A 233 -10.56 4.36 12.53
N ASN A 234 -10.60 5.30 11.59
CA ASN A 234 -11.65 6.30 11.53
C ASN A 234 -12.91 5.71 10.88
N ILE A 235 -13.67 4.94 11.64
CA ILE A 235 -14.84 4.21 11.16
C ILE A 235 -16.04 4.45 12.09
N ALA A 236 -17.23 4.61 11.50
CA ALA A 236 -18.45 4.70 12.28
C ALA A 236 -18.70 3.39 13.05
N LYS A 237 -19.12 3.50 14.31
CA LYS A 237 -19.26 2.34 15.20
C LYS A 237 -20.17 1.26 14.62
N GLY A 238 -21.31 1.63 14.04
CA GLY A 238 -22.21 0.66 13.39
C GLY A 238 -21.57 -0.08 12.21
N TYR A 239 -20.68 0.57 11.44
CA TYR A 239 -19.95 -0.11 10.38
C TYR A 239 -18.90 -1.07 10.96
N GLN A 240 -18.13 -0.63 11.96
CA GLN A 240 -17.19 -1.52 12.66
C GLN A 240 -17.89 -2.74 13.26
N ASP A 241 -19.05 -2.55 13.90
CA ASP A 241 -19.84 -3.63 14.49
C ASP A 241 -20.38 -4.58 13.42
N ALA A 242 -20.79 -4.07 12.24
CA ALA A 242 -21.17 -4.92 11.12
C ALA A 242 -20.01 -5.81 10.64
N VAL A 243 -18.78 -5.28 10.58
CA VAL A 243 -17.58 -6.08 10.25
C VAL A 243 -17.29 -7.13 11.32
N LEU A 244 -17.42 -6.78 12.60
CA LEU A 244 -17.16 -7.70 13.72
C LEU A 244 -18.23 -8.80 13.85
N ASN A 245 -19.48 -8.48 13.53
CA ASN A 245 -20.61 -9.40 13.60
C ASN A 245 -20.78 -10.25 12.33
N ALA A 246 -20.05 -9.94 11.26
CA ALA A 246 -20.09 -10.73 10.04
C ALA A 246 -19.65 -12.17 10.31
N ALA A 247 -20.47 -13.12 9.85
CA ALA A 247 -20.23 -14.55 9.95
C ALA A 247 -20.48 -15.18 8.58
N ASP A 248 -19.95 -16.38 8.36
CA ASP A 248 -20.01 -17.07 7.06
C ASP A 248 -19.55 -16.16 5.91
N GLY A 249 -18.27 -15.77 5.94
CA GLY A 249 -17.71 -14.80 5.00
C GLY A 249 -17.91 -15.21 3.54
N GLY A 250 -17.89 -16.52 3.21
CA GLY A 250 -18.12 -16.99 1.85
C GLY A 250 -19.50 -16.64 1.28
N VAL A 251 -20.48 -16.33 2.14
CA VAL A 251 -21.83 -15.90 1.77
C VAL A 251 -22.01 -14.39 1.99
N THR A 252 -21.46 -13.85 3.07
CA THR A 252 -21.77 -12.47 3.52
C THR A 252 -20.80 -11.42 3.02
N THR A 253 -19.59 -11.79 2.57
CA THR A 253 -18.70 -10.84 1.91
C THR A 253 -19.03 -10.78 0.42
N ALA A 254 -19.73 -9.73 0.03
CA ALA A 254 -19.93 -9.38 -1.38
C ALA A 254 -18.77 -8.52 -1.89
N ARG A 255 -18.55 -8.60 -3.20
CA ARG A 255 -17.64 -7.73 -3.93
C ARG A 255 -18.36 -6.46 -4.40
#